data_AF-A0A5B6V184-F1
#
_entry.id   AF-A0A5B6V184-F1
#
_cell.length_a   1.000
_cell.length_b   1.000
_cell.length_c   1.000
_cell.angle_alpha   90.00
_cell.angle_beta   90.00
_cell.angle_gamma   90.00
#
_symmetry.space_group_name_H-M   'P 1'
#
loop_
_entity.id
_entity.type
_entity.pdbx_description
1 polymer ?
#
loop_
_entity_poly.entity_id
_entity_poly.type
_entity_poly.pdbx_seq_one_letter_code
_entity_poly.pdbx_strand_id
1 'polypeptide(L)'
;MMQMIGVGTALMIPLIGNLSDEYGRKALLTLPMTLSIIPLAVLACSRTTNYYYAYYAVRTLTAMVSEGSINCLSLSYLADNISDSERASAFGILSGVSSGAFVCATLAARFLSTASTFQVATFVSTLALVYMRIFLEESRPDQVDSMVQPMLKEGEDIIQKDGNAPGKMPVFKKIPSLGDVICLLKSSPSFSQAAVAAFFASLAEGGMISSSMYYLKARFHFNKNQFADLMLIDGIASTISQLFLMPRLVSSIGDRRLLSVGLLVTCVNVRVVYSPCSTFIRVSLYISTFDAHTGVQVKDGLLMNFHLVCMQAILYSVAWSAWVTFFTRIDGFTTTLSIVMVFAPPSLRSIASKQFGPGEQGKGQGCISAVSSLANIIAPLIFSPLTALFLSEEAPFQFPGFSIMCIAITLVMDIHYSFLSSKK
;
A
#
# COMPACT_ATOMS: atom_id res chain seq x y z
N MET A 1 11.60 17.03 -1.85
CA MET A 1 11.94 15.84 -1.05
C MET A 1 11.01 14.65 -1.36
N MET A 2 9.72 14.68 -1.03
CA MET A 2 8.81 13.52 -1.26
C MET A 2 8.81 13.01 -2.71
N GLN A 3 8.83 13.90 -3.71
CA GLN A 3 8.89 13.50 -5.12
C GLN A 3 10.20 12.76 -5.47
N MET A 4 11.34 13.23 -4.96
CA MET A 4 12.64 12.56 -5.17
C MET A 4 12.66 11.17 -4.50
N ILE A 5 12.11 11.07 -3.30
CA ILE A 5 11.98 9.79 -2.58
C ILE A 5 11.06 8.85 -3.37
N GLY A 6 9.91 9.33 -3.84
CA GLY A 6 8.99 8.53 -4.64
C GLY A 6 9.65 8.00 -5.92
N VAL A 7 10.37 8.84 -6.67
CA VAL A 7 11.05 8.39 -7.90
C VAL A 7 12.16 7.39 -7.54
N GLY A 8 12.96 7.67 -6.51
CA GLY A 8 14.02 6.75 -6.08
C GLY A 8 13.49 5.40 -5.61
N THR A 9 12.43 5.37 -4.82
CA THR A 9 11.79 4.13 -4.35
C THR A 9 11.19 3.33 -5.49
N ALA A 10 10.54 3.98 -6.48
CA ALA A 10 10.03 3.31 -7.67
C ALA A 10 11.14 2.56 -8.46
N LEU A 11 12.39 3.03 -8.39
CA LEU A 11 13.54 2.37 -9.03
C LEU A 11 14.19 1.32 -8.13
N MET A 12 14.34 1.61 -6.84
CA MET A 12 15.06 0.75 -5.91
C MET A 12 14.23 -0.46 -5.47
N ILE A 13 12.91 -0.34 -5.33
CA ILE A 13 12.07 -1.44 -4.82
C ILE A 13 12.11 -2.68 -5.73
N PRO A 14 12.01 -2.61 -7.07
CA PRO A 14 12.15 -3.78 -7.94
C PRO A 14 13.55 -4.39 -7.89
N LEU A 15 14.58 -3.55 -7.79
CA LEU A 15 15.97 -3.99 -7.67
C LEU A 15 16.18 -4.78 -6.37
N ILE A 16 15.73 -4.22 -5.25
CA ILE A 16 15.78 -4.87 -3.93
C ILE A 16 14.94 -6.14 -3.94
N GLY A 17 13.75 -6.12 -4.55
CA GLY A 17 12.92 -7.31 -4.75
C GLY A 17 13.70 -8.43 -5.44
N ASN A 18 14.31 -8.16 -6.60
CA ASN A 18 15.08 -9.15 -7.34
C ASN A 18 16.31 -9.65 -6.55
N LEU A 19 17.06 -8.74 -5.91
CA LEU A 19 18.20 -9.14 -5.09
C LEU A 19 17.79 -10.02 -3.90
N SER A 20 16.60 -9.82 -3.34
CA SER A 20 16.15 -10.65 -2.21
C SER A 20 15.72 -12.06 -2.62
N ASP A 21 15.36 -12.25 -3.90
CA ASP A 21 15.13 -13.59 -4.44
C ASP A 21 16.44 -14.40 -4.54
N GLU A 22 17.58 -13.71 -4.74
CA GLU A 22 18.91 -14.30 -4.91
C GLU A 22 19.70 -14.41 -3.60
N TYR A 23 19.75 -13.35 -2.79
CA TYR A 23 20.60 -13.27 -1.58
C TYR A 23 19.88 -13.64 -0.28
N GLY A 24 18.59 -13.95 -0.35
CA GLY A 24 17.75 -14.20 0.82
C GLY A 24 16.99 -12.96 1.29
N ARG A 25 15.81 -13.22 1.88
CA ARG A 25 14.87 -12.20 2.34
C ARG A 25 15.36 -11.54 3.62
N LYS A 26 15.81 -12.33 4.60
CA LYS A 26 16.25 -11.80 5.90
C LYS A 26 17.52 -10.98 5.74
N ALA A 27 18.48 -11.48 4.95
CA ALA A 27 19.70 -10.75 4.62
C ALA A 27 19.38 -9.38 4.01
N LEU A 28 18.51 -9.33 2.98
CA LEU A 28 18.21 -8.07 2.32
C LEU A 28 17.29 -7.14 3.11
N LEU A 29 16.38 -7.65 3.95
CA LEU A 29 15.52 -6.85 4.82
C LEU A 29 16.33 -6.04 5.86
N THR A 30 17.53 -6.51 6.19
CA THR A 30 18.44 -5.83 7.14
C THR A 30 18.91 -4.47 6.62
N LEU A 31 19.19 -4.36 5.33
CA LEU A 31 19.70 -3.15 4.70
C LEU A 31 18.73 -1.96 4.84
N PRO A 32 17.46 -2.02 4.36
CA PRO A 32 16.53 -0.91 4.48
C PRO A 32 16.18 -0.60 5.93
N MET A 33 16.08 -1.60 6.82
CA MET A 33 15.86 -1.34 8.25
C MET A 33 17.03 -0.57 8.88
N THR A 34 18.27 -0.96 8.60
CA THR A 34 19.46 -0.25 9.11
C THR A 34 19.53 1.18 8.58
N LEU A 35 19.29 1.37 7.27
CA LEU A 35 19.27 2.70 6.65
C LEU A 35 18.18 3.60 7.24
N SER A 36 17.03 3.04 7.65
CA SER A 36 15.95 3.82 8.27
C SER A 36 16.28 4.36 9.67
N ILE A 37 17.25 3.75 10.38
CA ILE A 37 17.68 4.18 11.72
C ILE A 37 18.58 5.42 11.63
N ILE A 38 19.40 5.55 10.58
CA ILE A 38 20.41 6.60 10.46
C ILE A 38 19.80 8.01 10.55
N PRO A 39 18.74 8.38 9.79
CA PRO A 39 18.12 9.69 9.90
C PRO A 39 17.53 9.97 11.29
N LEU A 40 16.99 8.95 11.97
CA LEU A 40 16.46 9.09 13.32
C LEU A 40 17.59 9.38 14.32
N ALA A 41 18.70 8.64 14.21
CA ALA A 41 19.89 8.84 15.04
C ALA A 41 20.50 10.24 14.86
N VAL A 42 20.54 10.77 13.63
CA VAL A 42 21.02 12.14 13.35
C VAL A 42 20.23 13.17 14.16
N LEU A 43 18.89 13.06 14.19
CA LEU A 43 18.04 13.97 14.98
C LEU A 43 18.06 13.69 16.48
N ALA A 44 18.42 12.48 16.89
CA ALA A 44 18.58 12.12 18.30
C ALA A 44 19.85 12.73 18.92
N CYS A 45 20.94 12.90 18.15
CA CYS A 45 22.21 13.44 18.63
C CYS A 45 22.18 14.96 18.85
N SER A 46 21.79 15.74 17.83
CA SER A 46 21.78 17.19 17.92
C SER A 46 20.75 17.79 16.96
N ARG A 47 20.19 18.94 17.35
CA ARG A 47 19.10 19.63 16.63
C ARG A 47 19.51 21.06 16.22
N THR A 48 20.79 21.26 15.91
CA THR A 48 21.28 22.52 15.33
C THR A 48 20.98 22.56 13.82
N THR A 49 21.06 23.74 13.21
CA THR A 49 20.73 23.96 11.78
C THR A 49 21.49 23.00 10.85
N ASN A 50 22.77 22.74 11.13
CA ASN A 50 23.59 21.82 10.33
C ASN A 50 23.08 20.37 10.38
N TYR A 51 22.58 19.93 11.54
CA TYR A 51 22.00 18.58 11.69
C TYR A 51 20.65 18.45 10.99
N TYR A 52 19.86 19.52 10.88
CA TYR A 52 18.65 19.50 10.05
C TYR A 52 18.97 19.34 8.56
N TYR A 53 19.98 20.04 8.03
CA TYR A 53 20.42 19.85 6.65
C TYR A 53 20.96 18.44 6.41
N ALA A 54 21.80 17.95 7.33
CA ALA A 54 22.29 16.57 7.28
C ALA A 54 21.15 15.56 7.32
N TYR A 55 20.15 15.76 8.20
CA TYR A 55 18.95 14.94 8.26
C TYR A 55 18.20 14.92 6.93
N TYR A 56 17.94 16.07 6.30
CA TYR A 56 17.24 16.09 5.03
C TYR A 56 18.00 15.37 3.92
N ALA A 57 19.32 15.55 3.84
CA ALA A 57 20.16 14.86 2.86
C ALA A 57 20.17 13.34 3.09
N VAL A 58 20.50 12.91 4.32
CA VAL A 58 20.59 11.49 4.69
C VAL A 58 19.22 10.82 4.60
N ARG A 59 18.15 11.46 5.08
CA ARG A 59 16.78 10.95 4.96
C ARG A 59 16.37 10.78 3.51
N THR A 60 16.72 11.72 2.62
CA THR A 60 16.38 11.58 1.20
C THR A 60 17.06 10.34 0.62
N LEU A 61 18.37 10.17 0.82
CA LEU A 61 19.12 9.03 0.29
C LEU A 61 18.67 7.70 0.89
N THR A 62 18.50 7.63 2.20
CA THR A 62 18.08 6.41 2.91
C THR A 62 16.63 6.04 2.62
N ALA A 63 15.73 7.02 2.50
CA ALA A 63 14.32 6.77 2.17
C ALA A 63 14.15 6.21 0.75
N MET A 64 14.97 6.63 -0.22
CA MET A 64 14.95 6.05 -1.57
C MET A 64 15.14 4.53 -1.58
N VAL A 65 15.88 3.99 -0.60
CA VAL A 65 16.18 2.55 -0.47
C VAL A 65 15.22 1.87 0.50
N SER A 66 14.85 2.54 1.59
CA SER A 66 14.12 1.92 2.71
C SER A 66 12.60 2.03 2.59
N GLU A 67 12.09 3.15 2.08
CA GLU A 67 10.65 3.41 2.00
C GLU A 67 10.02 2.49 0.94
N GLY A 68 8.94 1.79 1.31
CA GLY A 68 8.31 0.77 0.48
C GLY A 68 9.06 -0.58 0.42
N SER A 69 10.39 -0.59 0.46
CA SER A 69 11.20 -1.83 0.42
C SER A 69 10.96 -2.76 1.60
N ILE A 70 10.81 -2.22 2.81
CA ILE A 70 10.50 -3.03 4.01
C ILE A 70 9.17 -3.75 3.83
N ASN A 71 8.14 -3.05 3.33
CA ASN A 71 6.82 -3.63 3.07
C ASN A 71 6.87 -4.66 1.94
N CYS A 72 7.56 -4.35 0.85
CA CYS A 72 7.76 -5.27 -0.26
C CYS A 72 8.39 -6.59 0.20
N LEU A 73 9.54 -6.52 0.89
CA LEU A 73 10.26 -7.70 1.36
C LEU A 73 9.47 -8.50 2.39
N SER A 74 8.73 -7.83 3.28
CA SER A 74 7.87 -8.49 4.26
C SER A 74 6.72 -9.25 3.59
N LEU A 75 6.12 -8.68 2.54
CA LEU A 75 5.07 -9.35 1.77
C LEU A 75 5.61 -10.53 0.95
N SER A 76 6.79 -10.39 0.34
CA SER A 76 7.43 -11.49 -0.37
C SER A 76 7.81 -12.62 0.60
N TYR A 77 8.35 -12.30 1.77
CA TYR A 77 8.65 -13.28 2.83
C TYR A 77 7.40 -14.04 3.29
N LEU A 78 6.28 -13.34 3.50
CA LEU A 78 5.02 -13.99 3.85
C LEU A 78 4.49 -14.87 2.72
N ALA A 79 4.61 -14.43 1.46
CA ALA A 79 4.19 -15.21 0.30
C ALA A 79 5.00 -16.51 0.14
N ASP A 80 6.30 -16.46 0.43
CA ASP A 80 7.21 -17.59 0.35
C ASP A 80 6.93 -18.66 1.43
N ASN A 81 6.44 -18.25 2.60
CA ASN A 81 6.26 -19.13 3.77
C ASN A 81 4.82 -19.60 4.03
N ILE A 82 3.83 -19.02 3.36
CA ILE A 82 2.40 -19.25 3.64
C ILE A 82 1.68 -19.80 2.41
N SER A 83 0.74 -20.73 2.66
CA SER A 83 -0.10 -21.36 1.65
C SER A 83 -0.96 -20.35 0.88
N ASP A 84 -1.19 -20.58 -0.41
CA ASP A 84 -1.95 -19.68 -1.28
C ASP A 84 -3.35 -19.33 -0.73
N SER A 85 -4.01 -20.24 0.00
CA SER A 85 -5.32 -19.98 0.62
C SER A 85 -5.28 -19.01 1.80
N GLU A 86 -4.15 -18.92 2.49
CA GLU A 86 -3.99 -18.13 3.72
C GLU A 86 -3.26 -16.81 3.48
N ARG A 87 -2.67 -16.60 2.29
CA ARG A 87 -1.91 -15.38 1.95
C ARG A 87 -2.69 -14.09 2.15
N ALA A 88 -3.98 -14.02 1.77
CA ALA A 88 -4.78 -12.81 2.00
C ALA A 88 -4.94 -12.51 3.48
N SER A 89 -5.19 -13.54 4.30
CA SER A 89 -5.28 -13.40 5.76
C SER A 89 -3.95 -12.89 6.34
N ALA A 90 -2.82 -13.48 5.91
CA ALA A 90 -1.50 -13.09 6.37
C ALA A 90 -1.11 -11.66 5.97
N PHE A 91 -1.37 -11.26 4.72
CA PHE A 91 -1.15 -9.89 4.26
C PHE A 91 -2.07 -8.91 4.99
N GLY A 92 -3.30 -9.34 5.31
CA GLY A 92 -4.23 -8.60 6.16
C GLY A 92 -3.64 -8.35 7.54
N ILE A 93 -3.18 -9.40 8.23
CA ILE A 93 -2.56 -9.30 9.56
C ILE A 93 -1.34 -8.37 9.52
N LEU A 94 -0.45 -8.51 8.52
CA LEU A 94 0.71 -7.62 8.37
C LEU A 94 0.30 -6.15 8.21
N SER A 95 -0.74 -5.89 7.42
CA SER A 95 -1.29 -4.54 7.23
C SER A 95 -1.93 -4.02 8.53
N GLY A 96 -2.60 -4.90 9.28
CA GLY A 96 -3.19 -4.59 10.58
C GLY A 96 -2.16 -4.25 11.66
N VAL A 97 -1.04 -4.98 11.69
CA VAL A 97 0.11 -4.66 12.55
C VAL A 97 0.70 -3.29 12.18
N SER A 98 0.81 -2.99 10.88
CA SER A 98 1.31 -1.70 10.40
C SER A 98 0.38 -0.54 10.81
N SER A 99 -0.93 -0.73 10.66
CA SER A 99 -1.95 0.21 11.14
C SER A 99 -1.89 0.41 12.66
N GLY A 100 -1.74 -0.69 13.41
CA GLY A 100 -1.62 -0.66 14.87
C GLY A 100 -0.35 0.08 15.32
N ALA A 101 0.78 -0.15 14.64
CA ALA A 101 2.01 0.58 14.87
C ALA A 101 1.85 2.08 14.60
N PHE A 102 1.14 2.46 13.54
CA PHE A 102 0.82 3.86 13.23
C PHE A 102 -0.02 4.53 14.34
N VAL A 103 -1.03 3.83 14.86
CA VAL A 103 -1.85 4.31 16.00
C VAL A 103 -1.00 4.49 17.24
N CYS A 104 -0.23 3.46 17.62
CA CYS A 104 0.66 3.49 18.78
C CYS A 104 1.69 4.61 18.69
N ALA A 105 2.30 4.81 17.51
CA ALA A 105 3.26 5.89 17.28
C ALA A 105 2.61 7.28 17.41
N THR A 106 1.40 7.46 16.87
CA THR A 106 0.65 8.73 16.97
C THR A 106 0.27 9.06 18.41
N LEU A 107 -0.12 8.04 19.19
CA LEU A 107 -0.39 8.20 20.62
C LEU A 107 0.89 8.50 21.41
N ALA A 108 1.96 7.74 21.20
CA ALA A 108 3.24 7.95 21.87
C ALA A 108 3.79 9.36 21.60
N ALA A 109 3.65 9.87 20.37
CA ALA A 109 4.08 11.22 20.00
C ALA A 109 3.32 12.32 20.75
N ARG A 110 2.12 12.06 21.30
CA ARG A 110 1.38 13.03 22.14
C ARG A 110 1.95 13.15 23.56
N PHE A 111 2.56 12.08 24.07
CA PHE A 111 3.11 12.04 25.43
C PHE A 111 4.63 12.30 25.48
N LEU A 112 5.31 12.21 24.35
CA LEU A 112 6.75 12.44 24.25
C LEU A 112 7.07 13.89 23.92
N SER A 113 8.09 14.44 24.60
CA SER A 113 8.66 15.73 24.21
C SER A 113 9.36 15.61 22.85
N THR A 114 9.41 16.70 22.07
CA THR A 114 10.12 16.75 20.78
C THR A 114 11.58 16.30 20.88
N ALA A 115 12.22 16.47 22.04
CA ALA A 115 13.59 16.02 22.29
C ALA A 115 13.70 14.50 22.44
N SER A 116 12.80 13.90 23.22
CA SER A 116 12.80 12.47 23.52
C SER A 116 12.23 11.62 22.38
N THR A 117 11.36 12.19 21.52
CA THR A 117 10.70 11.44 20.44
C THR A 117 11.70 10.76 19.50
N PHE A 118 12.74 11.46 19.06
CA PHE A 118 13.74 10.87 18.16
C PHE A 118 14.62 9.85 18.85
N GLN A 119 14.99 10.09 20.12
CA GLN A 119 15.78 9.13 20.91
C GLN A 119 15.02 7.81 21.11
N VAL A 120 13.75 7.90 21.49
CA VAL A 120 12.87 6.73 21.67
C VAL A 120 12.67 6.02 20.33
N ALA A 121 12.40 6.75 19.24
CA ALA A 121 12.25 6.17 17.92
C ALA A 121 13.52 5.40 17.47
N THR A 122 14.71 6.00 17.62
CA THR A 122 15.99 5.34 17.32
C THR A 122 16.19 4.07 18.16
N PHE A 123 15.89 4.12 19.46
CA PHE A 123 16.01 2.98 20.35
C PHE A 123 15.06 1.83 19.94
N VAL A 124 13.78 2.14 19.74
CA VAL A 124 12.77 1.16 19.35
C VAL A 124 13.06 0.56 17.98
N SER A 125 13.48 1.37 16.99
CA SER A 125 13.87 0.87 15.66
C SER A 125 15.12 0.00 15.71
N THR A 126 16.09 0.32 16.58
CA THR A 126 17.28 -0.53 16.80
C THR A 126 16.91 -1.86 17.43
N LEU A 127 16.03 -1.84 18.45
CA LEU A 127 15.52 -3.06 19.08
C LEU A 127 14.76 -3.93 18.08
N ALA A 128 13.92 -3.33 17.23
CA ALA A 128 13.19 -4.03 16.18
C ALA A 128 14.13 -4.67 15.14
N LEU A 129 15.20 -3.98 14.74
CA LEU A 129 16.23 -4.53 13.86
C LEU A 129 16.93 -5.73 14.50
N VAL A 130 17.33 -5.62 15.77
CA VAL A 130 17.97 -6.72 16.52
C VAL A 130 17.01 -7.91 16.64
N TYR A 131 15.75 -7.65 17.00
CA TYR A 131 14.71 -8.68 17.08
C TYR A 131 14.54 -9.41 15.74
N MET A 132 14.40 -8.68 14.64
CA MET A 132 14.30 -9.26 13.29
C MET A 132 15.53 -10.12 12.97
N ARG A 133 16.74 -9.64 13.25
CA ARG A 133 17.98 -10.39 12.95
C ARG A 133 18.10 -11.68 13.75
N ILE A 134 17.61 -11.71 14.98
CA ILE A 134 17.67 -12.89 15.85
C ILE A 134 16.57 -13.90 15.48
N PHE A 135 15.32 -13.45 15.39
CA PHE A 135 14.16 -14.35 15.34
C PHE A 135 13.62 -14.65 13.95
N LEU A 136 13.88 -13.80 12.94
CA LEU A 136 13.39 -14.08 11.59
C LEU A 136 14.23 -15.23 11.00
N GLU A 137 13.60 -16.32 10.60
CA GLU A 137 14.29 -17.41 9.90
C GLU A 137 14.44 -17.07 8.41
N GLU A 138 15.49 -17.57 7.76
CA GLU A 138 15.67 -17.35 6.32
C GLU A 138 14.70 -18.25 5.54
N SER A 139 13.93 -17.69 4.60
CA SER A 139 12.93 -18.45 3.80
C SER A 139 13.55 -19.56 2.95
N ARG A 140 14.87 -19.54 2.73
CA ARG A 140 15.61 -20.49 1.88
C ARG A 140 16.92 -20.92 2.54
N PRO A 141 16.94 -22.06 3.27
CA PRO A 141 18.14 -22.58 3.92
C PRO A 141 19.20 -23.08 2.92
N ASP A 142 18.79 -23.54 1.74
CA ASP A 142 19.62 -24.38 0.86
C ASP A 142 20.78 -23.67 0.12
N GLN A 143 20.91 -22.34 0.25
CA GLN A 143 22.05 -21.60 -0.32
C GLN A 143 23.11 -21.18 0.71
N VAL A 144 22.86 -21.36 2.03
CA VAL A 144 23.84 -20.98 3.06
C VAL A 144 25.11 -21.84 2.98
N ASP A 145 24.99 -23.11 2.59
CA ASP A 145 26.16 -23.98 2.33
C ASP A 145 27.04 -23.48 1.18
N SER A 146 26.50 -22.65 0.28
CA SER A 146 27.27 -22.01 -0.80
C SER A 146 27.85 -20.63 -0.43
N MET A 147 27.33 -19.99 0.63
CA MET A 147 27.72 -18.63 1.03
C MET A 147 28.97 -18.56 1.90
N VAL A 148 29.38 -19.66 2.55
CA VAL A 148 30.64 -19.69 3.31
C VAL A 148 31.86 -19.78 2.37
N GLN A 149 31.68 -20.28 1.14
CA GLN A 149 32.78 -20.52 0.21
C GLN A 149 33.30 -19.33 -0.63
N PRO A 150 32.58 -18.24 -0.95
CA PRO A 150 33.13 -17.21 -1.84
C PRO A 150 34.06 -16.24 -1.11
N MET A 151 33.93 -16.12 0.21
CA MET A 151 34.66 -15.12 1.01
C MET A 151 36.06 -15.58 1.47
N LEU A 152 36.39 -16.87 1.36
CA LEU A 152 37.62 -17.45 1.93
C LEU A 152 38.60 -18.04 0.89
N LYS A 153 38.43 -17.78 -0.41
CA LYS A 153 39.37 -18.23 -1.44
C LYS A 153 39.85 -17.10 -2.33
N GLU A 154 40.51 -16.11 -1.73
CA GLU A 154 41.51 -15.30 -2.42
C GLU A 154 42.86 -15.52 -1.73
N GLY A 155 43.62 -16.50 -2.24
CA GLY A 155 44.99 -16.77 -1.79
C GLY A 155 45.29 -18.26 -1.70
N GLU A 156 45.71 -18.85 -2.83
CA GLU A 156 46.82 -19.82 -2.96
C GLU A 156 46.79 -20.52 -4.34
N ASP A 157 47.77 -20.12 -5.15
CA ASP A 157 48.63 -20.89 -6.07
C ASP A 157 48.16 -21.63 -7.36
N ILE A 158 48.66 -21.09 -8.49
CA ILE A 158 49.57 -21.68 -9.53
C ILE A 158 49.11 -22.91 -10.38
N ILE A 159 48.89 -22.62 -11.67
CA ILE A 159 49.19 -23.36 -12.93
C ILE A 159 48.77 -24.85 -13.07
N GLN A 160 47.81 -25.15 -13.97
CA GLN A 160 47.96 -26.00 -15.18
C GLN A 160 46.70 -26.06 -16.06
N LYS A 161 46.92 -26.23 -17.37
CA LYS A 161 45.96 -26.30 -18.50
C LYS A 161 45.06 -27.54 -18.49
N ASP A 162 43.80 -27.42 -18.92
CA ASP A 162 43.24 -27.89 -20.21
C ASP A 162 41.71 -28.09 -20.16
N GLY A 163 41.03 -27.80 -21.29
CA GLY A 163 39.83 -28.52 -21.74
C GLY A 163 38.43 -28.17 -21.21
N ASN A 164 37.67 -27.44 -22.03
CA ASN A 164 36.20 -27.55 -22.25
C ASN A 164 35.22 -27.57 -21.04
N ALA A 165 34.62 -26.41 -20.73
CA ALA A 165 33.25 -26.27 -20.18
C ALA A 165 32.77 -24.80 -20.29
N PRO A 166 31.46 -24.53 -20.48
CA PRO A 166 30.97 -23.19 -20.79
C PRO A 166 31.16 -22.23 -19.60
N GLY A 167 31.68 -21.06 -19.90
CA GLY A 167 32.14 -20.07 -18.93
C GLY A 167 31.09 -19.68 -17.89
N LYS A 168 31.49 -19.77 -16.62
CA LYS A 168 30.85 -19.06 -15.51
C LYS A 168 30.86 -17.57 -15.83
N MET A 169 29.69 -17.00 -16.12
CA MET A 169 29.57 -15.56 -16.36
C MET A 169 29.72 -14.77 -15.04
N PRO A 170 30.43 -13.63 -15.06
CA PRO A 170 30.71 -12.83 -13.87
C PRO A 170 29.49 -12.06 -13.34
N VAL A 171 29.43 -12.01 -12.01
CA VAL A 171 28.33 -11.78 -11.06
C VAL A 171 27.82 -10.33 -10.97
N PHE A 172 28.35 -9.38 -11.73
CA PHE A 172 28.09 -7.93 -11.52
C PHE A 172 27.31 -7.20 -12.63
N LYS A 173 26.71 -7.92 -13.60
CA LYS A 173 26.15 -7.28 -14.82
C LYS A 173 24.63 -7.28 -15.00
N LYS A 174 23.82 -7.66 -14.00
CA LYS A 174 22.36 -7.53 -14.10
C LYS A 174 21.78 -6.81 -12.89
N ILE A 175 22.07 -5.51 -12.77
CA ILE A 175 21.07 -4.59 -12.21
C ILE A 175 19.92 -4.64 -13.23
N PRO A 176 18.73 -5.19 -12.90
CA PRO A 176 17.60 -5.12 -13.80
C PRO A 176 17.40 -3.67 -14.20
N SER A 177 17.56 -3.39 -15.50
CA SER A 177 17.30 -2.07 -16.04
C SER A 177 15.82 -1.77 -15.91
N LEU A 178 15.44 -0.48 -15.90
CA LEU A 178 14.04 -0.07 -16.03
C LEU A 178 13.33 -0.76 -17.22
N GLY A 179 14.10 -1.03 -18.29
CA GLY A 179 13.63 -1.79 -19.46
C GLY A 179 13.28 -3.24 -19.12
N ASP A 180 14.05 -3.90 -18.25
CA ASP A 180 13.77 -5.27 -17.81
C ASP A 180 12.52 -5.33 -16.94
N VAL A 181 12.31 -4.35 -16.05
CA VAL A 181 11.08 -4.21 -15.24
C VAL A 181 9.85 -4.00 -16.14
N ILE A 182 9.95 -3.14 -17.15
CA ILE A 182 8.87 -2.92 -18.13
C ILE A 182 8.65 -4.17 -19.00
N CYS A 183 9.71 -4.89 -19.37
CA CYS A 183 9.64 -6.14 -20.12
C CYS A 183 8.95 -7.24 -19.31
N LEU A 184 9.26 -7.33 -18.02
CA LEU A 184 8.59 -8.22 -17.06
C LEU A 184 7.12 -7.86 -16.86
N LEU A 185 6.79 -6.58 -16.71
CA LEU A 185 5.40 -6.13 -16.65
C LEU A 185 4.61 -6.48 -17.91
N LYS A 186 5.29 -6.67 -19.06
CA LYS A 186 4.69 -7.09 -20.33
C LYS A 186 4.79 -8.59 -20.60
N SER A 187 5.55 -9.35 -19.80
CA SER A 187 5.80 -10.77 -20.08
C SER A 187 4.60 -11.65 -19.79
N SER A 188 3.74 -11.25 -18.85
CA SER A 188 2.56 -12.01 -18.47
C SER A 188 1.33 -11.12 -18.41
N PRO A 189 0.23 -11.44 -19.13
CA PRO A 189 -0.97 -10.60 -19.17
C PRO A 189 -1.60 -10.44 -17.79
N SER A 190 -1.58 -11.48 -16.95
CA SER A 190 -2.12 -11.45 -15.60
C SER A 190 -1.32 -10.53 -14.67
N PHE A 191 0.01 -10.52 -14.81
CA PHE A 191 0.90 -9.67 -14.01
C PHE A 191 0.79 -8.20 -14.42
N SER A 192 0.77 -7.95 -15.73
CA SER A 192 0.46 -6.63 -16.29
C SER A 192 -0.85 -6.11 -15.73
N GLN A 193 -1.85 -6.99 -15.61
CA GLN A 193 -3.14 -6.62 -15.10
C GLN A 193 -3.14 -6.26 -13.62
N ALA A 194 -2.47 -7.06 -12.79
CA ALA A 194 -2.30 -6.77 -11.37
C ALA A 194 -1.54 -5.47 -11.12
N ALA A 195 -0.55 -5.15 -11.94
CA ALA A 195 0.20 -3.90 -11.86
C ALA A 195 -0.65 -2.69 -12.23
N VAL A 196 -1.44 -2.77 -13.30
CA VAL A 196 -2.39 -1.69 -13.68
C VAL A 196 -3.44 -1.48 -12.58
N ALA A 197 -3.95 -2.57 -11.99
CA ALA A 197 -4.89 -2.47 -10.89
C ALA A 197 -4.25 -1.77 -9.66
N ALA A 198 -3.05 -2.21 -9.26
CA ALA A 198 -2.31 -1.59 -8.17
C ALA A 198 -1.99 -0.10 -8.45
N PHE A 199 -1.73 0.27 -9.72
CA PHE A 199 -1.54 1.66 -10.13
C PHE A 199 -2.78 2.50 -9.84
N PHE A 200 -3.95 2.12 -10.38
CA PHE A 200 -5.16 2.91 -10.22
C PHE A 200 -5.68 2.91 -8.78
N ALA A 201 -5.57 1.78 -8.07
CA ALA A 201 -5.88 1.71 -6.64
C ALA A 201 -5.03 2.71 -5.84
N SER A 202 -3.71 2.72 -6.06
CA SER A 202 -2.80 3.64 -5.37
C SER A 202 -3.00 5.10 -5.81
N LEU A 203 -3.29 5.33 -7.08
CA LEU A 203 -3.57 6.67 -7.62
C LEU A 203 -4.82 7.26 -6.95
N ALA A 204 -5.86 6.45 -6.80
CA ALA A 204 -7.08 6.84 -6.14
C ALA A 204 -6.88 7.03 -4.63
N GLU A 205 -6.15 6.14 -3.96
CA GLU A 205 -5.83 6.26 -2.54
C GLU A 205 -5.06 7.55 -2.23
N GLY A 206 -3.97 7.82 -2.97
CA GLY A 206 -3.20 9.06 -2.84
C GLY A 206 -4.02 10.31 -3.17
N GLY A 207 -4.92 10.21 -4.16
CA GLY A 207 -5.86 11.27 -4.53
C GLY A 207 -6.84 11.56 -3.40
N MET A 208 -7.45 10.53 -2.83
CA MET A 208 -8.39 10.64 -1.72
C MET A 208 -7.73 11.28 -0.50
N ILE A 209 -6.53 10.84 -0.11
CA ILE A 209 -5.81 11.40 1.04
C ILE A 209 -5.53 12.90 0.83
N SER A 210 -4.99 13.28 -0.33
CA SER A 210 -4.66 14.68 -0.61
C SER A 210 -5.90 15.57 -0.75
N SER A 211 -6.84 15.20 -1.61
CA SER A 211 -8.07 15.98 -1.87
C SER A 211 -8.97 16.10 -0.65
N SER A 212 -9.13 15.03 0.15
CA SER A 212 -9.97 15.08 1.35
C SER A 212 -9.42 16.03 2.41
N MET A 213 -8.10 16.06 2.63
CA MET A 213 -7.50 16.99 3.58
C MET A 213 -7.69 18.46 3.17
N TYR A 214 -7.51 18.78 1.89
CA TYR A 214 -7.77 20.12 1.37
C TYR A 214 -9.24 20.51 1.46
N TYR A 215 -10.13 19.60 1.07
CA TYR A 215 -11.57 19.82 1.11
C TYR A 215 -12.07 20.09 2.54
N LEU A 216 -11.68 19.26 3.51
CA LEU A 216 -12.04 19.43 4.92
C LEU A 216 -11.49 20.73 5.51
N LYS A 217 -10.27 21.12 5.12
CA LYS A 217 -9.68 22.39 5.56
C LYS A 217 -10.40 23.60 4.98
N ALA A 218 -10.68 23.60 3.69
CA ALA A 218 -11.28 24.74 2.99
C ALA A 218 -12.76 24.92 3.33
N ARG A 219 -13.52 23.82 3.37
CA ARG A 219 -14.98 23.86 3.56
C ARG A 219 -15.39 23.93 5.02
N PHE A 220 -14.64 23.27 5.91
CA PHE A 220 -15.03 23.07 7.31
C PHE A 220 -14.01 23.59 8.31
N HIS A 221 -12.95 24.25 7.84
CA HIS A 221 -11.92 24.87 8.68
C HIS A 221 -11.28 23.90 9.68
N PHE A 222 -11.10 22.64 9.28
CA PHE A 222 -10.48 21.63 10.14
C PHE A 222 -9.10 22.07 10.62
N ASN A 223 -8.88 21.94 11.92
CA ASN A 223 -7.59 22.22 12.56
C ASN A 223 -6.70 20.97 12.62
N LYS A 224 -5.42 21.16 12.95
CA LYS A 224 -4.44 20.07 13.02
C LYS A 224 -4.86 18.93 13.96
N ASN A 225 -5.52 19.25 15.08
CA ASN A 225 -5.95 18.25 16.06
C ASN A 225 -7.09 17.39 15.52
N GLN A 226 -8.06 18.00 14.82
CA GLN A 226 -9.15 17.27 14.18
C GLN A 226 -8.65 16.32 13.08
N PHE A 227 -7.64 16.72 12.30
CA PHE A 227 -6.99 15.81 11.36
C PHE A 227 -6.31 14.64 12.07
N ALA A 228 -5.58 14.91 13.16
CA ALA A 228 -4.93 13.86 13.94
C ALA A 228 -5.95 12.89 14.55
N ASP A 229 -7.08 13.39 15.06
CA ASP A 229 -8.15 12.56 15.62
C ASP A 229 -8.82 11.71 14.53
N LEU A 230 -9.06 12.25 13.32
CA LEU A 230 -9.55 11.47 12.19
C LEU A 230 -8.59 10.34 11.79
N MET A 231 -7.29 10.63 11.71
CA MET A 231 -6.26 9.61 11.40
C MET A 231 -6.17 8.54 12.48
N LEU A 232 -6.37 8.92 13.75
CA LEU A 232 -6.35 7.98 14.88
C LEU A 232 -7.56 7.04 14.83
N ILE A 233 -8.77 7.57 14.63
CA ILE A 233 -10.00 6.77 14.50
C ILE A 233 -9.87 5.80 13.33
N ASP A 234 -9.37 6.28 12.19
CA ASP A 234 -9.15 5.47 10.99
C ASP A 234 -8.13 4.34 11.23
N GLY A 235 -7.02 4.66 11.89
CA GLY A 235 -6.00 3.69 12.25
C GLY A 235 -6.52 2.62 13.21
N ILE A 236 -7.31 2.99 14.23
CA ILE A 236 -7.89 2.03 15.18
C ILE A 236 -8.88 1.10 14.47
N ALA A 237 -9.78 1.66 13.66
CA ALA A 237 -10.75 0.90 12.89
C ALA A 237 -10.06 -0.07 11.92
N SER A 238 -9.04 0.40 11.19
CA SER A 238 -8.24 -0.41 10.27
C SER A 238 -7.50 -1.53 10.99
N THR A 239 -6.92 -1.26 12.16
CA THR A 239 -6.20 -2.24 12.98
C THR A 239 -7.13 -3.38 13.42
N ILE A 240 -8.28 -3.05 14.01
CA ILE A 240 -9.26 -4.05 14.47
C ILE A 240 -9.79 -4.86 13.28
N SER A 241 -10.10 -4.18 12.18
CA SER A 241 -10.57 -4.79 10.95
C SER A 241 -9.60 -5.84 10.41
N GLN A 242 -8.35 -5.44 10.20
CA GLN A 242 -7.35 -6.26 9.53
C GLN A 242 -6.80 -7.38 10.42
N LEU A 243 -6.71 -7.18 11.74
CA LEU A 243 -6.21 -8.21 12.66
C LEU A 243 -7.26 -9.29 12.97
N PHE A 244 -8.55 -8.92 13.08
CA PHE A 244 -9.57 -9.85 13.61
C PHE A 244 -10.68 -10.20 12.62
N LEU A 245 -11.14 -9.25 11.79
CA LEU A 245 -12.25 -9.46 10.86
C LEU A 245 -11.75 -10.06 9.55
N MET A 246 -10.64 -9.57 8.99
CA MET A 246 -10.12 -10.04 7.72
C MET A 246 -9.81 -11.56 7.73
N PRO A 247 -9.06 -12.11 8.70
CA PRO A 247 -8.73 -13.54 8.69
C PRO A 247 -9.97 -14.44 8.67
N ARG A 248 -10.98 -14.09 9.46
CA ARG A 248 -12.25 -14.84 9.55
C ARG A 248 -13.06 -14.78 8.27
N LEU A 249 -13.10 -13.61 7.63
CA LEU A 249 -13.84 -13.42 6.39
C LEU A 249 -13.13 -14.11 5.22
N VAL A 250 -11.80 -13.99 5.11
CA VAL A 250 -11.01 -14.69 4.09
C VAL A 250 -11.28 -16.20 4.13
N SER A 251 -11.25 -16.82 5.32
CA SER A 251 -11.51 -18.26 5.44
C SER A 251 -12.94 -18.67 5.02
N SER A 252 -13.91 -17.76 5.11
CA SER A 252 -15.31 -18.05 4.82
C SER A 252 -15.71 -17.81 3.36
N ILE A 253 -15.20 -16.75 2.71
CA ILE A 253 -15.64 -16.34 1.36
C ILE A 253 -14.53 -16.34 0.31
N GLY A 254 -13.26 -16.44 0.71
CA GLY A 254 -12.10 -16.45 -0.18
C GLY A 254 -11.71 -15.07 -0.75
N ASP A 255 -10.44 -14.93 -1.15
CA ASP A 255 -9.79 -13.65 -1.52
C ASP A 255 -10.54 -12.87 -2.59
N ARG A 256 -11.03 -13.55 -3.65
CA ARG A 256 -11.70 -12.91 -4.79
C ARG A 256 -13.05 -12.31 -4.38
N ARG A 257 -13.83 -13.04 -3.58
CA ARG A 257 -15.13 -12.53 -3.09
C ARG A 257 -14.91 -11.45 -2.04
N LEU A 258 -13.91 -11.60 -1.18
CA LEU A 258 -13.59 -10.57 -0.19
C LEU A 258 -13.14 -9.25 -0.84
N LEU A 259 -12.30 -9.33 -1.89
CA LEU A 259 -11.94 -8.17 -2.69
C LEU A 259 -13.19 -7.50 -3.29
N SER A 260 -14.09 -8.30 -3.90
CA SER A 260 -15.34 -7.77 -4.43
C SER A 260 -16.20 -7.14 -3.33
N VAL A 261 -16.40 -7.80 -2.19
CA VAL A 261 -17.17 -7.27 -1.06
C VAL A 261 -16.57 -5.97 -0.51
N GLY A 262 -15.24 -5.89 -0.36
CA GLY A 262 -14.56 -4.67 0.04
C GLY A 262 -14.80 -3.51 -0.93
N LEU A 263 -14.69 -3.78 -2.23
CA LEU A 263 -14.97 -2.80 -3.29
C LEU A 263 -16.47 -2.41 -3.35
N LEU A 264 -17.39 -3.36 -3.12
CA LEU A 264 -18.84 -3.10 -3.06
C LEU A 264 -19.20 -2.22 -1.86
N VAL A 265 -18.60 -2.51 -0.71
CA VAL A 265 -18.79 -1.73 0.51
C VAL A 265 -18.23 -0.32 0.35
N THR A 266 -17.14 -0.11 -0.39
CA THR A 266 -16.70 1.23 -0.83
C THR A 266 -17.82 2.00 -1.50
N CYS A 267 -18.61 1.32 -2.33
CA CYS A 267 -19.70 1.96 -3.07
C CYS A 267 -20.87 2.33 -2.14
N VAL A 268 -21.10 1.57 -1.07
CA VAL A 268 -22.20 1.81 -0.11
C VAL A 268 -21.82 2.85 0.94
N ASN A 269 -20.58 2.80 1.45
CA ASN A 269 -20.10 3.66 2.53
C ASN A 269 -20.23 5.15 2.19
N VAL A 270 -19.86 5.50 0.96
CA VAL A 270 -19.86 6.86 0.44
C VAL A 270 -21.31 7.42 0.32
N ARG A 271 -22.37 6.59 0.37
CA ARG A 271 -23.82 6.99 0.30
C ARG A 271 -24.37 7.51 1.61
N VAL A 272 -24.02 6.85 2.71
CA VAL A 272 -24.55 7.16 4.05
C VAL A 272 -24.03 8.51 4.52
N VAL A 273 -22.88 8.92 4.02
CA VAL A 273 -22.27 10.20 4.35
C VAL A 273 -22.99 11.39 3.68
N TYR A 274 -23.85 11.28 2.66
CA TYR A 274 -24.24 12.52 1.93
C TYR A 274 -25.70 12.66 1.42
N SER A 275 -26.72 11.97 1.96
CA SER A 275 -28.14 12.27 1.60
C SER A 275 -29.20 12.02 2.71
N PRO A 276 -30.21 12.91 2.88
CA PRO A 276 -31.30 12.75 3.87
C PRO A 276 -32.58 12.05 3.35
N CYS A 277 -32.59 11.41 2.17
CA CYS A 277 -33.84 10.95 1.54
C CYS A 277 -34.17 9.45 1.78
N SER A 278 -35.22 9.17 2.56
CA SER A 278 -35.63 7.81 2.98
C SER A 278 -36.19 6.92 1.87
N THR A 279 -36.64 7.49 0.75
CA THR A 279 -37.26 6.77 -0.37
C THR A 279 -36.23 5.95 -1.17
N PHE A 280 -34.97 6.39 -1.23
CA PHE A 280 -33.89 5.70 -1.96
C PHE A 280 -33.34 4.48 -1.22
N ILE A 281 -33.44 4.46 0.12
CA ILE A 281 -33.04 3.33 0.99
C ILE A 281 -33.89 2.09 0.66
N ARG A 282 -35.18 2.27 0.38
CA ARG A 282 -36.10 1.18 0.07
C ARG A 282 -35.83 0.52 -1.28
N VAL A 283 -35.49 1.32 -2.30
CA VAL A 283 -35.15 0.81 -3.64
C VAL A 283 -33.82 0.02 -3.62
N SER A 284 -32.83 0.47 -2.85
CA SER A 284 -31.53 -0.22 -2.75
C SER A 284 -31.57 -1.49 -1.89
N LEU A 285 -32.31 -1.48 -0.77
CA LEU A 285 -32.56 -2.70 0.01
C LEU A 285 -33.29 -3.74 -0.83
N TYR A 286 -34.28 -3.31 -1.62
CA TYR A 286 -35.00 -4.19 -2.55
C TYR A 286 -34.05 -4.85 -3.56
N ILE A 287 -33.08 -4.10 -4.09
CA ILE A 287 -32.08 -4.60 -5.05
C ILE A 287 -31.05 -5.54 -4.40
N SER A 288 -30.57 -5.25 -3.18
CA SER A 288 -29.67 -6.16 -2.45
C SER A 288 -30.36 -7.44 -1.99
N THR A 289 -31.65 -7.39 -1.64
CA THR A 289 -32.45 -8.61 -1.38
C THR A 289 -32.82 -9.37 -2.64
N PHE A 290 -32.89 -8.69 -3.81
CA PHE A 290 -33.13 -9.34 -5.09
C PHE A 290 -31.98 -10.28 -5.47
N ASP A 291 -30.73 -9.89 -5.15
CA ASP A 291 -29.51 -10.68 -5.39
C ASP A 291 -29.44 -11.95 -4.52
N ALA A 292 -29.96 -11.88 -3.29
CA ALA A 292 -29.97 -13.02 -2.36
C ALA A 292 -30.97 -14.13 -2.75
N HIS A 293 -32.02 -13.79 -3.52
CA HIS A 293 -33.16 -14.68 -3.75
C HIS A 293 -33.23 -15.29 -5.16
N THR A 294 -32.46 -14.78 -6.14
CA THR A 294 -32.65 -15.14 -7.56
C THR A 294 -31.51 -15.92 -8.21
N GLY A 295 -30.41 -16.22 -7.51
CA GLY A 295 -29.33 -17.05 -8.09
C GLY A 295 -28.76 -16.47 -9.39
N VAL A 296 -28.83 -15.14 -9.55
CA VAL A 296 -28.40 -14.42 -10.74
C VAL A 296 -26.87 -14.52 -10.84
N GLN A 297 -26.40 -14.87 -12.04
CA GLN A 297 -24.98 -14.92 -12.37
C GLN A 297 -24.31 -13.60 -11.99
N VAL A 298 -23.13 -13.68 -11.34
CA VAL A 298 -22.27 -12.57 -10.87
C VAL A 298 -22.10 -11.42 -11.88
N LYS A 299 -22.36 -11.66 -13.16
CA LYS A 299 -22.31 -10.67 -14.26
C LYS A 299 -23.36 -9.55 -14.15
N ASP A 300 -24.60 -9.83 -13.75
CA ASP A 300 -25.69 -8.84 -13.83
C ASP A 300 -25.77 -7.96 -12.58
N GLY A 301 -25.44 -8.52 -11.40
CA GLY A 301 -25.23 -7.75 -10.18
C GLY A 301 -24.06 -6.76 -10.26
N LEU A 302 -23.07 -7.03 -11.12
CA LEU A 302 -21.86 -6.22 -11.24
C LEU A 302 -22.00 -5.04 -12.23
N LEU A 303 -22.77 -5.20 -13.31
CA LEU A 303 -23.15 -4.10 -14.19
C LEU A 303 -24.03 -3.08 -13.43
N MET A 304 -24.89 -3.57 -12.54
CA MET A 304 -25.66 -2.73 -11.63
C MET A 304 -24.75 -2.00 -10.63
N ASN A 305 -23.70 -2.66 -10.13
CA ASN A 305 -22.67 -2.00 -9.31
C ASN A 305 -21.92 -0.88 -10.04
N PHE A 306 -21.62 -1.05 -11.33
CA PHE A 306 -21.01 -0.01 -12.17
C PHE A 306 -21.86 1.27 -12.22
N HIS A 307 -23.18 1.16 -12.45
CA HIS A 307 -24.09 2.31 -12.40
C HIS A 307 -24.16 2.95 -11.00
N LEU A 308 -24.09 2.11 -9.97
CA LEU A 308 -24.11 2.49 -8.56
C LEU A 308 -22.83 3.22 -8.11
N VAL A 309 -21.65 2.95 -8.70
CA VAL A 309 -20.40 3.70 -8.44
C VAL A 309 -20.34 5.03 -9.21
N CYS A 310 -20.83 5.06 -10.45
CA CYS A 310 -20.94 6.32 -11.21
C CYS A 310 -21.92 7.30 -10.56
N MET A 311 -23.06 6.81 -10.06
CA MET A 311 -23.98 7.61 -9.23
C MET A 311 -23.35 8.00 -7.87
N GLN A 312 -22.45 7.18 -7.33
CA GLN A 312 -21.74 7.43 -6.07
C GLN A 312 -20.78 8.62 -6.12
N ALA A 313 -20.01 8.72 -7.21
CA ALA A 313 -19.03 9.77 -7.46
C ALA A 313 -19.69 11.16 -7.61
N ILE A 314 -20.90 11.17 -8.17
CA ILE A 314 -21.74 12.37 -8.35
C ILE A 314 -22.36 12.82 -7.01
N LEU A 315 -22.58 11.91 -6.06
CA LEU A 315 -23.13 12.23 -4.74
C LEU A 315 -22.06 12.74 -3.76
N TYR A 316 -20.82 12.23 -3.82
CA TYR A 316 -19.72 12.65 -2.93
C TYR A 316 -19.34 14.12 -3.09
N SER A 317 -19.51 14.62 -4.30
CA SER A 317 -19.11 15.95 -4.73
C SER A 317 -20.09 17.07 -4.34
N VAL A 318 -21.22 16.69 -3.74
CA VAL A 318 -22.30 17.56 -3.26
C VAL A 318 -22.32 17.66 -1.72
N ALA A 319 -21.26 17.22 -1.04
CA ALA A 319 -21.17 17.23 0.42
C ALA A 319 -21.55 18.59 1.07
N TRP A 320 -22.59 18.57 1.92
CA TRP A 320 -23.28 19.78 2.42
C TRP A 320 -22.84 20.25 3.82
N SER A 321 -22.18 19.42 4.66
CA SER A 321 -21.85 19.81 6.07
C SER A 321 -20.70 19.02 6.74
N ALA A 322 -20.00 19.68 7.69
CA ALA A 322 -18.80 19.20 8.40
C ALA A 322 -19.07 18.06 9.39
N TRP A 323 -20.20 18.18 10.08
CA TRP A 323 -20.63 17.24 11.11
C TRP A 323 -20.90 15.87 10.54
N VAL A 324 -21.27 15.83 9.27
CA VAL A 324 -21.59 14.61 8.57
C VAL A 324 -20.34 13.74 8.38
N THR A 325 -19.18 14.31 8.04
CA THR A 325 -17.91 13.54 7.96
C THR A 325 -17.44 13.04 9.33
N PHE A 326 -17.71 13.80 10.40
CA PHE A 326 -17.34 13.42 11.77
C PHE A 326 -18.29 12.34 12.32
N PHE A 327 -19.60 12.53 12.15
CA PHE A 327 -20.62 11.55 12.51
C PHE A 327 -20.50 10.28 11.69
N THR A 328 -20.13 10.31 10.41
CA THR A 328 -19.98 9.07 9.64
C THR A 328 -18.73 8.27 9.99
N ARG A 329 -17.78 8.87 10.72
CA ARG A 329 -16.63 8.15 11.27
C ARG A 329 -16.83 7.69 12.71
N ILE A 330 -17.85 8.23 13.40
CA ILE A 330 -18.24 7.90 14.78
C ILE A 330 -19.47 6.98 14.82
N ASP A 331 -20.40 7.15 13.88
CA ASP A 331 -21.58 6.32 13.71
C ASP A 331 -21.13 4.94 13.27
N GLY A 332 -21.34 3.97 14.16
CA GLY A 332 -20.80 2.61 14.03
C GLY A 332 -21.21 1.93 12.73
N PHE A 333 -22.33 2.31 12.12
CA PHE A 333 -22.79 1.73 10.86
C PHE A 333 -21.89 2.10 9.67
N THR A 334 -21.52 3.37 9.52
CA THR A 334 -20.61 3.81 8.44
C THR A 334 -19.17 3.42 8.74
N THR A 335 -18.73 3.46 10.00
CA THR A 335 -17.40 2.94 10.38
C THR A 335 -17.27 1.44 10.10
N THR A 336 -18.34 0.65 10.34
CA THR A 336 -18.38 -0.79 10.03
C THR A 336 -18.29 -1.07 8.53
N LEU A 337 -18.86 -0.21 7.69
CA LEU A 337 -18.68 -0.30 6.22
C LEU A 337 -17.25 0.11 5.83
N SER A 338 -16.67 1.20 6.36
CA SER A 338 -15.30 1.63 5.98
C SER A 338 -14.24 0.58 6.34
N ILE A 339 -14.46 -0.16 7.44
CA ILE A 339 -13.64 -1.28 7.91
C ILE A 339 -13.43 -2.35 6.82
N VAL A 340 -14.42 -2.61 5.96
CA VAL A 340 -14.33 -3.65 4.92
C VAL A 340 -13.49 -3.21 3.73
N MET A 341 -13.35 -1.90 3.50
CA MET A 341 -12.52 -1.39 2.40
C MET A 341 -11.04 -1.69 2.57
N VAL A 342 -10.59 -1.73 3.83
CA VAL A 342 -9.20 -1.99 4.18
C VAL A 342 -8.77 -3.42 3.82
N PHE A 343 -9.71 -4.28 3.39
CA PHE A 343 -9.45 -5.62 2.89
C PHE A 343 -9.06 -5.66 1.41
N ALA A 344 -9.38 -4.64 0.62
CA ALA A 344 -9.11 -4.64 -0.81
C ALA A 344 -7.59 -4.66 -1.12
N PRO A 345 -6.74 -3.82 -0.49
CA PRO A 345 -5.30 -3.84 -0.77
C PRO A 345 -4.60 -5.17 -0.45
N PRO A 346 -4.80 -5.80 0.73
CA PRO A 346 -4.17 -7.09 1.00
C PRO A 346 -4.73 -8.24 0.14
N SER A 347 -6.03 -8.20 -0.21
CA SER A 347 -6.63 -9.19 -1.11
C SER A 347 -6.07 -9.08 -2.55
N LEU A 348 -5.91 -7.86 -3.06
CA LEU A 348 -5.30 -7.61 -4.37
C LEU A 348 -3.84 -8.10 -4.40
N ARG A 349 -3.06 -7.78 -3.36
CA ARG A 349 -1.68 -8.27 -3.23
C ARG A 349 -1.60 -9.78 -3.12
N SER A 350 -2.54 -10.43 -2.42
CA SER A 350 -2.65 -11.89 -2.35
C SER A 350 -2.89 -12.50 -3.73
N ILE A 351 -3.89 -12.01 -4.46
CA ILE A 351 -4.22 -12.48 -5.80
C ILE A 351 -3.02 -12.32 -6.75
N ALA A 352 -2.32 -11.18 -6.67
CA ALA A 352 -1.12 -10.95 -7.47
C ALA A 352 0.03 -11.88 -7.08
N SER A 353 0.22 -12.15 -5.79
CA SER A 353 1.28 -13.05 -5.30
C SER A 353 1.15 -14.48 -5.84
N LYS A 354 -0.08 -14.95 -6.10
CA LYS A 354 -0.35 -16.29 -6.65
C LYS A 354 0.07 -16.44 -8.10
N GLN A 355 0.42 -15.34 -8.77
CA GLN A 355 0.89 -15.35 -10.16
C GLN A 355 2.41 -15.45 -10.27
N PHE A 356 3.14 -15.33 -9.15
CA PHE A 356 4.60 -15.38 -9.12
C PHE A 356 5.10 -16.78 -8.76
N GLY A 357 6.17 -17.22 -9.41
CA GLY A 357 6.84 -18.48 -9.04
C GLY A 357 7.51 -18.41 -7.65
N PRO A 358 7.87 -19.56 -7.05
CA PRO A 358 8.47 -19.63 -5.70
C PRO A 358 9.80 -18.89 -5.52
N GLY A 359 10.41 -18.38 -6.60
CA GLY A 359 11.64 -17.57 -6.58
C GLY A 359 11.51 -16.21 -7.25
N GLU A 360 10.29 -15.77 -7.52
CA GLU A 360 10.01 -14.49 -8.18
C GLU A 360 9.11 -13.58 -7.33
N GLN A 361 8.82 -13.96 -6.09
CA GLN A 361 7.95 -13.19 -5.19
C GLN A 361 8.55 -11.81 -4.87
N GLY A 362 9.87 -11.70 -4.75
CA GLY A 362 10.56 -10.43 -4.49
C GLY A 362 10.43 -9.48 -5.65
N LYS A 363 10.82 -9.97 -6.82
CA LYS A 363 10.71 -9.28 -8.10
C LYS A 363 9.26 -8.86 -8.41
N GLY A 364 8.29 -9.76 -8.23
CA GLY A 364 6.87 -9.49 -8.49
C GLY A 364 6.27 -8.44 -7.55
N GLN A 365 6.43 -8.60 -6.23
CA GLN A 365 5.98 -7.60 -5.24
C GLN A 365 6.74 -6.29 -5.39
N GLY A 366 8.01 -6.35 -5.80
CA GLY A 366 8.85 -5.18 -6.06
C GLY A 366 8.29 -4.33 -7.19
N CYS A 367 7.90 -4.96 -8.31
CA CYS A 367 7.27 -4.27 -9.43
C CYS A 367 5.91 -3.66 -9.06
N ILE A 368 5.05 -4.40 -8.35
CA ILE A 368 3.74 -3.89 -7.91
C ILE A 368 3.92 -2.67 -6.99
N SER A 369 4.86 -2.76 -6.06
CA SER A 369 5.16 -1.68 -5.11
C SER A 369 5.76 -0.47 -5.83
N ALA A 370 6.60 -0.66 -6.85
CA ALA A 370 7.14 0.44 -7.67
C ALA A 370 6.05 1.19 -8.45
N VAL A 371 5.14 0.45 -9.08
CA VAL A 371 4.01 1.03 -9.80
C VAL A 371 3.09 1.80 -8.86
N SER A 372 2.87 1.27 -7.65
CA SER A 372 2.12 1.94 -6.58
C SER A 372 2.82 3.23 -6.12
N SER A 373 4.14 3.21 -5.96
CA SER A 373 4.93 4.41 -5.61
C SER A 373 4.83 5.49 -6.69
N LEU A 374 4.89 5.12 -7.98
CA LEU A 374 4.69 6.07 -9.08
C LEU A 374 3.31 6.70 -9.05
N ALA A 375 2.27 5.91 -8.83
CA ALA A 375 0.91 6.39 -8.70
C ALA A 375 0.77 7.40 -7.54
N ASN A 376 1.40 7.13 -6.40
CA ASN A 376 1.40 8.03 -5.24
C ASN A 376 2.15 9.36 -5.47
N ILE A 377 3.08 9.42 -6.42
CA ILE A 377 3.73 10.68 -6.84
C ILE A 377 2.79 11.48 -7.74
N ILE A 378 2.14 10.79 -8.68
CA ILE A 378 1.26 11.40 -9.68
C ILE A 378 -0.04 11.91 -9.04
N ALA A 379 -0.60 11.17 -8.09
CA ALA A 379 -1.88 11.47 -7.45
C ALA A 379 -1.98 12.92 -6.91
N PRO A 380 -1.10 13.39 -5.99
CA PRO A 380 -1.21 14.75 -5.47
C PRO A 380 -0.91 15.81 -6.53
N LEU A 381 -0.13 15.52 -7.58
CA LEU A 381 0.16 16.45 -8.68
C LEU A 381 -1.06 16.71 -9.56
N ILE A 382 -1.93 15.71 -9.73
CA ILE A 382 -3.17 15.85 -10.50
C ILE A 382 -4.29 16.39 -9.60
N PHE A 383 -4.53 15.73 -8.47
CA PHE A 383 -5.73 15.97 -7.69
C PHE A 383 -5.65 17.16 -6.75
N SER A 384 -4.47 17.54 -6.24
CA SER A 384 -4.36 18.71 -5.34
C SER A 384 -4.65 20.03 -6.07
N PRO A 385 -4.04 20.32 -7.24
CA PRO A 385 -4.37 21.54 -8.01
C PRO A 385 -5.82 21.54 -8.48
N LEU A 386 -6.34 20.39 -8.89
CA LEU A 386 -7.74 20.25 -9.29
C LEU A 386 -8.68 20.57 -8.12
N THR A 387 -8.36 20.09 -6.92
CA THR A 387 -9.14 20.40 -5.71
C THR A 387 -9.06 21.88 -5.37
N ALA A 388 -7.87 22.49 -5.48
CA ALA A 388 -7.70 23.92 -5.23
C ALA A 388 -8.49 24.79 -6.21
N LEU A 389 -8.51 24.45 -7.50
CA LEU A 389 -9.25 25.17 -8.54
C LEU A 389 -10.76 25.13 -8.30
N PHE A 390 -11.31 23.96 -7.96
CA PHE A 390 -12.75 23.82 -7.73
C PHE A 390 -13.23 24.36 -6.38
N LEU A 391 -12.29 24.71 -5.49
CA LEU A 391 -12.55 25.41 -4.24
C LEU A 391 -12.32 26.94 -4.35
N SER A 392 -11.75 27.43 -5.44
CA SER A 392 -11.51 28.87 -5.64
C SER A 392 -12.71 29.57 -6.30
N GLU A 393 -12.70 30.89 -6.28
CA GLU A 393 -13.72 31.72 -6.96
C GLU A 393 -13.63 31.63 -8.50
N GLU A 394 -12.51 31.12 -9.03
CA GLU A 394 -12.24 30.94 -10.46
C GLU A 394 -12.76 29.61 -11.02
N ALA A 395 -13.51 28.83 -10.23
CA ALA A 395 -14.00 27.53 -10.66
C ALA A 395 -14.89 27.67 -11.92
N PRO A 396 -14.65 26.86 -12.98
CA PRO A 396 -15.41 26.96 -14.22
C PRO A 396 -16.89 26.61 -14.05
N PHE A 397 -17.23 25.87 -12.98
CA PHE A 397 -18.59 25.63 -12.53
C PHE A 397 -18.60 25.36 -11.03
N GLN A 398 -19.75 25.63 -10.39
CA GLN A 398 -19.94 25.52 -8.94
C GLN A 398 -20.04 24.06 -8.49
N PHE A 399 -18.89 23.42 -8.28
CA PHE A 399 -18.83 22.04 -7.80
C PHE A 399 -17.57 21.73 -6.98
N PRO A 400 -17.57 22.11 -5.68
CA PRO A 400 -16.41 21.99 -4.80
C PRO A 400 -15.80 20.59 -4.66
N GLY A 401 -16.59 19.53 -4.88
CA GLY A 401 -16.11 18.15 -4.79
C GLY A 401 -15.76 17.49 -6.13
N PHE A 402 -15.62 18.26 -7.21
CA PHE A 402 -15.30 17.73 -8.54
C PHE A 402 -14.06 16.84 -8.57
N SER A 403 -12.99 17.26 -7.88
CA SER A 403 -11.74 16.50 -7.84
C SER A 403 -11.94 15.10 -7.27
N ILE A 404 -12.84 14.97 -6.29
CA ILE A 404 -13.11 13.70 -5.63
C ILE A 404 -14.01 12.80 -6.49
N MET A 405 -14.89 13.41 -7.29
CA MET A 405 -15.58 12.68 -8.36
C MET A 405 -14.59 12.10 -9.38
N CYS A 406 -13.56 12.86 -9.79
CA CYS A 406 -12.52 12.34 -10.69
C CYS A 406 -11.75 11.16 -10.07
N ILE A 407 -11.45 11.23 -8.77
CA ILE A 407 -10.81 10.12 -8.04
C ILE A 407 -11.71 8.88 -8.01
N ALA A 408 -13.01 9.05 -7.78
CA ALA A 408 -13.95 7.94 -7.82
C ALA A 408 -14.04 7.29 -9.22
N ILE A 409 -13.93 8.07 -10.30
CA ILE A 409 -13.84 7.52 -11.67
C ILE A 409 -12.59 6.65 -11.83
N THR A 410 -11.45 7.04 -11.27
CA THR A 410 -10.23 6.20 -11.33
C THR A 410 -10.39 4.87 -10.58
N LEU A 411 -11.15 4.84 -9.49
CA LEU A 411 -11.51 3.59 -8.79
C LEU A 411 -12.44 2.71 -9.64
N VAL A 412 -13.39 3.31 -10.36
CA VAL A 412 -14.27 2.56 -11.28
C VAL A 412 -13.46 1.90 -12.38
N MET A 413 -12.49 2.62 -12.95
CA MET A 413 -11.59 2.07 -13.97
C MET A 413 -10.78 0.89 -13.42
N ASP A 414 -10.26 1.01 -12.19
CA ASP A 414 -9.56 -0.08 -11.50
C ASP A 414 -10.45 -1.32 -11.33
N ILE A 415 -11.65 -1.15 -10.79
CA ILE A 415 -12.61 -2.25 -10.57
C ILE A 415 -12.96 -2.93 -11.88
N HIS A 416 -13.26 -2.15 -12.91
CA HIS A 416 -13.60 -2.67 -14.24
C HIS A 416 -12.45 -3.51 -14.82
N TYR A 417 -11.22 -3.00 -14.68
CA TYR A 417 -10.04 -3.64 -15.21
C TYR A 417 -9.63 -4.91 -14.44
N SER A 418 -9.65 -4.84 -13.11
CA SER A 418 -9.45 -5.98 -12.20
C SER A 418 -10.44 -7.12 -12.46
N PHE A 419 -11.70 -6.78 -12.79
CA PHE A 419 -12.71 -7.77 -13.14
C PHE A 419 -12.45 -8.43 -14.49
N LEU A 420 -12.09 -7.66 -15.53
CA LEU A 420 -11.72 -8.19 -16.84
C LEU A 420 -10.51 -9.12 -16.76
N SER A 421 -9.58 -8.84 -15.84
CA SER A 421 -8.44 -9.70 -15.53
C SER A 421 -8.85 -11.05 -14.93
N SER A 422 -9.82 -11.05 -13.99
CA SER A 422 -10.26 -12.28 -13.31
C SER A 422 -10.96 -13.32 -14.19
N LYS A 423 -11.35 -12.93 -15.42
CA LYS A 423 -12.03 -13.77 -16.42
C LYS A 423 -11.08 -14.66 -17.24
N LYS A 424 -9.77 -14.42 -17.18
CA LYS A 424 -8.72 -15.27 -17.77
C LYS A 424 -8.04 -16.06 -16.67
#